data_AF-A0A4S1M7A1-F1
#
_entry.id   AF-A0A4S1M7A1-F1
#
_cell.length_a   1.000
_cell.length_b   1.000
_cell.length_c   1.000
_cell.angle_alpha   90.00
_cell.angle_beta   90.00
_cell.angle_gamma   90.00
#
_symmetry.space_group_name_H-M   'P 1'
#
loop_
_entity.id
_entity.type
_entity.pdbx_description
1 polymer ?
#
loop_
_entity_poly.entity_id
_entity_poly.type
_entity_poly.pdbx_seq_one_letter_code
_entity_poly.pdbx_strand_id
1 'polypeptide(L)'
;DLARFFAKDPTAGTYMTGFFPIMMFGLPAACLAMVVTAKPSKRKATAGMMIGFALTAFITGITEPIEFAFMFLSPLLYAVHAVLTG
;
A
#
# COMPACT_ATOMS: atom_id res chain seq x y z
N ASP A 1 -7.28 17.07 -7.68
CA ASP A 1 -7.73 17.33 -6.30
C ASP A 1 -6.87 18.41 -5.63
N LEU A 2 -5.55 18.23 -5.60
CA LEU A 2 -4.61 19.20 -5.01
C LEU A 2 -4.74 20.65 -5.52
N ALA A 3 -4.87 20.86 -6.84
CA ALA A 3 -5.06 22.20 -7.40
C ALA A 3 -6.39 22.84 -6.98
N ARG A 4 -7.46 22.05 -6.82
CA ARG A 4 -8.77 22.51 -6.31
C ARG A 4 -8.67 22.86 -4.82
N PHE A 5 -7.93 22.06 -4.05
CA PHE A 5 -7.63 22.33 -2.65
C PHE A 5 -6.89 23.65 -2.46
N PHE A 6 -5.83 23.91 -3.24
CA PHE A 6 -5.13 25.20 -3.23
C PHE A 6 -5.99 26.37 -3.72
N ALA A 7 -6.96 26.11 -4.59
CA ALA A 7 -7.99 27.08 -4.99
C ALA A 7 -9.10 27.28 -3.95
N LYS A 8 -8.98 26.70 -2.74
CA LYS A 8 -9.93 26.78 -1.62
C LYS A 8 -11.32 26.21 -1.93
N ASP A 9 -11.41 25.27 -2.86
CA ASP A 9 -12.65 24.54 -3.10
C ASP A 9 -13.00 23.68 -1.86
N PRO A 10 -14.14 23.93 -1.19
CA PRO A 10 -14.53 23.24 0.04
C PRO A 10 -14.85 21.75 -0.18
N THR A 11 -15.00 21.31 -1.44
CA THR A 11 -15.25 19.90 -1.80
C THR A 11 -13.98 19.18 -2.27
N ALA A 12 -12.83 19.85 -2.27
CA ALA A 12 -11.55 19.23 -2.63
C ALA A 12 -10.96 18.43 -1.46
N GLY A 13 -10.08 17.48 -1.79
CA GLY A 13 -9.36 16.67 -0.81
C GLY A 13 -9.98 15.29 -0.56
N THR A 14 -11.17 15.01 -1.08
CA THR A 14 -11.83 13.71 -0.94
C THR A 14 -11.02 12.59 -1.59
N TYR A 15 -10.46 12.82 -2.77
CA TYR A 15 -9.65 11.81 -3.44
C TYR A 15 -8.33 11.60 -2.72
N MET A 16 -7.68 12.67 -2.26
CA MET A 16 -6.40 12.55 -1.55
C MET A 16 -6.55 11.90 -0.16
N THR A 17 -7.60 12.23 0.58
CA THR A 17 -7.86 11.63 1.89
C THR A 17 -8.31 10.18 1.80
N GLY A 18 -8.97 9.79 0.70
CA GLY A 18 -9.35 8.40 0.42
C GLY A 18 -8.17 7.43 0.33
N PHE A 19 -6.96 7.91 0.01
CA PHE A 19 -5.76 7.08 -0.05
C PHE A 19 -5.12 6.81 1.31
N PHE A 20 -5.33 7.66 2.33
CA PHE A 20 -4.68 7.49 3.64
C PHE A 20 -4.99 6.14 4.30
N PRO A 21 -6.25 5.65 4.33
CA PRO A 21 -6.54 4.33 4.88
C PRO A 21 -5.79 3.19 4.18
N ILE A 22 -5.53 3.31 2.88
CA ILE A 22 -4.83 2.30 2.09
C ILE A 22 -3.34 2.31 2.43
N MET A 23 -2.73 3.50 2.45
CA MET A 23 -1.30 3.66 2.78
C MET A 23 -1.00 3.23 4.22
N MET A 24 -1.89 3.56 5.15
CA MET A 24 -1.68 3.34 6.59
C MET A 24 -2.17 1.98 7.08
N PHE A 25 -3.14 1.35 6.43
CA PHE A 25 -3.72 0.10 6.94
C PHE A 25 -3.84 -0.98 5.87
N GLY A 26 -4.31 -0.65 4.67
CA GLY A 26 -4.49 -1.63 3.59
C GLY A 26 -3.18 -2.32 3.18
N LEU A 27 -2.18 -1.54 2.81
CA LEU A 27 -0.89 -2.05 2.36
C LEU A 27 -0.03 -2.64 3.49
N PRO A 28 0.03 -2.06 4.70
CA PRO A 28 0.62 -2.74 5.85
C PRO A 28 -0.03 -4.08 6.18
N ALA A 29 -1.34 -4.21 6.01
CA ALA A 29 -2.03 -5.50 6.15
C ALA A 29 -1.65 -6.48 5.03
N ALA A 30 -1.48 -6.01 3.79
CA ALA A 30 -0.97 -6.84 2.69
C ALA A 30 0.45 -7.35 2.99
N CYS A 31 1.34 -6.51 3.51
CA CYS A 31 2.67 -6.90 3.99
C CYS A 31 2.58 -8.01 5.06
N LEU A 32 1.69 -7.86 6.05
CA LEU A 32 1.46 -8.90 7.06
C LEU A 32 0.98 -10.21 6.43
N ALA A 33 0.04 -10.14 5.49
CA ALA A 33 -0.46 -11.32 4.77
C ALA A 33 0.66 -12.04 4.01
N MET A 34 1.57 -11.30 3.36
CA MET A 34 2.75 -11.87 2.70
C MET A 34 3.69 -12.58 3.69
N VAL A 35 3.86 -12.06 4.91
CA VAL A 35 4.68 -12.70 5.95
C VAL A 35 4.03 -13.99 6.46
N VAL A 36 2.71 -13.97 6.70
CA VAL A 36 1.96 -15.13 7.18
C VAL A 36 1.97 -16.26 6.16
N THR A 37 1.80 -15.92 4.88
CA THR A 37 1.76 -16.89 3.76
C THR A 37 3.15 -17.32 3.27
N ALA A 38 4.23 -16.66 3.70
CA ALA A 38 5.59 -17.05 3.35
C ALA A 38 5.92 -18.47 3.85
N LYS A 39 6.71 -19.20 3.05
CA LYS A 39 7.26 -20.52 3.42
C LYS A 39 8.00 -20.41 4.76
N PRO A 40 7.87 -21.39 5.68
CA PRO A 40 8.49 -21.32 7.01
C PRO A 40 9.99 -21.04 6.99
N SER A 41 10.72 -21.62 6.02
CA SER A 41 12.17 -21.42 5.83
C SER A 41 12.57 -20.01 5.38
N LYS A 42 11.63 -19.21 4.87
CA LYS A 42 11.86 -17.84 4.37
C LYS A 42 11.16 -16.77 5.21
N ARG A 43 10.22 -17.14 6.07
CA ARG A 43 9.37 -16.23 6.85
C ARG A 43 10.17 -15.16 7.61
N LYS A 44 11.32 -15.50 8.22
CA LYS A 44 12.14 -14.52 8.95
C LYS A 44 12.73 -13.44 8.02
N ALA A 45 13.22 -13.83 6.84
CA ALA A 45 13.76 -12.90 5.86
C ALA A 45 12.63 -12.04 5.25
N THR A 46 11.50 -12.67 4.90
CA THR A 46 10.31 -11.98 4.40
C THR A 46 9.78 -10.97 5.42
N ALA A 47 9.69 -11.35 6.70
CA ALA A 47 9.25 -10.46 7.77
C ALA A 47 10.12 -9.20 7.89
N GLY A 48 11.44 -9.35 7.85
CA GLY A 48 12.35 -8.20 7.91
C GLY A 48 12.11 -7.20 6.79
N MET A 49 11.92 -7.68 5.56
CA MET A 49 11.63 -6.84 4.39
C MET A 49 10.25 -6.18 4.47
N MET A 50 9.21 -6.98 4.74
CA MET A 50 7.81 -6.52 4.75
C MET A 50 7.54 -5.50 5.87
N ILE A 51 8.18 -5.64 7.03
CA ILE A 51 8.08 -4.66 8.12
C ILE A 51 8.66 -3.32 7.68
N GLY A 52 9.82 -3.32 7.01
CA GLY A 52 10.41 -2.10 6.47
C GLY A 52 9.47 -1.39 5.49
N PHE A 53 8.92 -2.14 4.53
CA PHE A 53 7.98 -1.58 3.55
C PHE A 53 6.69 -1.06 4.19
N ALA A 54 6.12 -1.81 5.14
CA ALA A 54 4.91 -1.40 5.86
C ALA A 54 5.12 -0.11 6.65
N LEU A 55 6.26 0.03 7.34
CA LEU A 55 6.60 1.25 8.09
C LEU A 55 6.82 2.44 7.16
N THR A 56 7.50 2.24 6.02
CA THR A 56 7.67 3.29 5.02
C THR A 56 6.33 3.78 4.49
N ALA A 57 5.43 2.87 4.10
CA ALA A 57 4.08 3.25 3.64
C ALA A 57 3.27 3.95 4.72
N PHE A 58 3.32 3.46 5.96
CA PHE A 58 2.58 4.04 7.08
C PHE A 58 3.01 5.48 7.42
N ILE A 59 4.32 5.74 7.46
CA ILE A 59 4.87 7.02 7.91
C ILE A 59 4.91 8.04 6.77
N THR A 60 5.26 7.61 5.56
CA THR A 60 5.57 8.51 4.44
C THR A 60 4.51 8.51 3.35
N GLY A 61 3.62 7.51 3.32
CA GLY A 61 2.68 7.30 2.22
C GLY A 61 3.28 6.67 0.96
N ILE A 62 4.57 6.34 0.95
CA ILE A 62 5.26 5.69 -0.18
C ILE A 62 4.85 4.22 -0.27
N THR A 63 4.16 3.85 -1.35
CA THR A 63 3.60 2.50 -1.55
C THR A 63 4.34 1.66 -2.57
N GLU A 64 5.16 2.28 -3.43
CA GLU A 64 5.76 1.59 -4.58
C GLU A 64 6.57 0.33 -4.20
N PRO A 65 7.35 0.29 -3.10
CA PRO A 65 8.10 -0.90 -2.71
C PRO A 65 7.21 -2.12 -2.45
N ILE A 66 6.00 -1.91 -1.92
CA ILE A 66 5.03 -2.97 -1.64
C ILE A 66 4.42 -3.44 -2.96
N GLU A 67 4.01 -2.50 -3.81
CA GLU A 67 3.36 -2.80 -5.09
C GLU A 67 4.32 -3.52 -6.04
N PHE A 68 5.59 -3.12 -6.08
CA PHE A 68 6.62 -3.78 -6.89
C PHE A 68 6.90 -5.22 -6.44
N ALA A 69 6.63 -5.56 -5.18
CA ALA A 69 6.81 -6.93 -4.68
C ALA A 69 5.84 -7.93 -5.32
N PHE A 70 4.71 -7.48 -5.87
CA PHE A 70 3.71 -8.36 -6.49
C PHE A 70 3.25 -7.97 -7.90
N MET A 71 3.43 -6.72 -8.32
CA MET A 71 2.99 -6.22 -9.63
C MET A 71 3.46 -7.11 -10.79
N PHE A 72 4.75 -7.47 -10.79
CA PHE A 72 5.34 -8.32 -11.83
C PHE A 72 5.19 -9.82 -11.55
N LEU A 73 4.90 -10.19 -10.30
CA LEU A 73 4.77 -11.59 -9.89
C LEU A 73 3.36 -12.15 -10.16
N SER A 74 2.33 -11.32 -9.93
CA SER A 74 0.92 -11.69 -10.09
C SER A 74 0.14 -10.49 -10.64
N PRO A 75 0.00 -10.38 -11.97
CA PRO A 75 -0.83 -9.35 -12.61
C PRO A 75 -2.28 -9.38 -12.12
N LEU A 76 -2.80 -10.57 -11.77
CA LEU A 76 -4.13 -10.74 -11.21
C LEU A 76 -4.25 -10.08 -9.83
N LEU A 77 -3.27 -10.29 -8.94
CA LEU A 77 -3.27 -9.65 -7.63
C LEU A 77 -3.15 -8.13 -7.75
N TYR A 78 -2.39 -7.64 -8.74
CA TYR A 78 -2.29 -6.23 -9.05
C TYR A 78 -3.62 -5.62 -9.54
N ALA A 79 -4.37 -6.33 -10.39
CA ALA A 79 -5.70 -5.90 -10.79
C ALA A 79 -6.68 -5.85 -9.62
N VAL A 80 -6.67 -6.86 -8.73
CA VAL A 80 -7.50 -6.86 -7.52
C VAL A 80 -7.14 -5.69 -6.62
N HIS A 81 -5.84 -5.45 -6.38
CA HIS A 81 -5.35 -4.29 -5.63
C HIS A 81 -5.84 -2.97 -6.22
N ALA A 82 -5.76 -2.80 -7.55
CA ALA A 82 -6.24 -1.61 -8.23
C ALA A 82 -7.74 -1.37 -8.03
N VAL A 83 -8.56 -2.43 -8.10
CA VAL A 83 -10.02 -2.34 -7.85
C VAL A 83 -10.33 -2.03 -6.38
N LEU A 84 -9.59 -2.61 -5.44
CA LEU A 84 -9.78 -2.34 -4.01
C LEU A 84 -9.29 -0.94 -3.61
N THR A 85 -8.42 -0.34 -4.42
CA THR A 85 -7.84 0.99 -4.18
C THR A 85 -8.61 2.12 -4.85
N GLY A 86 -9.33 1.82 -5.94
CA GLY A 86 -10.03 2.78 -6.79
C GLY A 86 -11.45 3.11 -6.36
#